data_AF-A0A2N5TK12-F1
#
_entry.id   AF-A0A2N5TK12-F1
#
_cell.length_a   1.000
_cell.length_b   1.000
_cell.length_c   1.000
_cell.angle_alpha   90.00
_cell.angle_beta   90.00
_cell.angle_gamma   90.00
#
_symmetry.space_group_name_H-M   'P 1'
#
loop_
_entity.id
_entity.type
_entity.pdbx_description
1 polymer ?
#
loop_
_entity_poly.entity_id
_entity_poly.type
_entity_poly.pdbx_seq_one_letter_code
_entity_poly.pdbx_strand_id
1 'polypeptide(L)'
;KGEEVSHPGLLRWRRADAFAKDKEIGLRASAFKQGVLYEDAMASVSRAFVGMVYSLHGMKAARQFVRANWFSRKAQVGDLLKFTNPFLVLKYTLAKYHREPPVARLLRESGSASATAIFVVGSYSGSLKLGEAFGTSKKMAEYRAHEDALRRIYLSPGHEEDRGLGSSSEFPALPSDTLIEPEGYMYNAPRMLGDLEVDEGSAPNRSARMADQSFEDVLLARRQNSLLKFNKTIADRHPTPSP
;
A
#
# COMPACT_ATOMS: atom_id res chain seq x y z
N LYS A 1 -39.13 -30.35 31.15
CA LYS A 1 -38.35 -30.77 29.96
C LYS A 1 -38.60 -29.73 28.88
N GLY A 2 -37.76 -28.70 28.81
CA GLY A 2 -37.81 -27.69 27.75
C GLY A 2 -36.81 -28.12 26.69
N GLU A 3 -37.31 -28.45 25.51
CA GLU A 3 -36.51 -28.91 24.38
C GLU A 3 -35.77 -27.70 23.78
N GLU A 4 -34.45 -27.70 23.89
CA GLU A 4 -33.57 -26.63 23.41
C GLU A 4 -33.38 -26.84 21.90
N VAL A 5 -34.27 -26.24 21.10
CA VAL A 5 -34.17 -26.26 19.64
C VAL A 5 -32.98 -25.39 19.22
N SER A 6 -31.94 -26.02 18.70
CA SER A 6 -30.75 -25.34 18.19
C SER A 6 -31.05 -24.64 16.86
N HIS A 7 -31.10 -23.31 16.86
CA HIS A 7 -31.08 -22.53 15.63
C HIS A 7 -29.63 -22.20 15.24
N PRO A 8 -29.20 -22.49 14.00
CA PRO A 8 -27.86 -22.13 13.54
C PRO A 8 -27.75 -20.61 13.42
N GLY A 9 -26.79 -19.99 14.14
CA GLY A 9 -26.37 -18.60 13.93
C GLY A 9 -26.50 -17.64 15.13
N LEU A 10 -27.13 -18.03 16.24
CA LEU A 10 -27.15 -17.19 17.45
C LEU A 10 -25.98 -17.54 18.38
N LEU A 11 -24.96 -16.68 18.41
CA LEU A 11 -23.90 -16.75 19.41
C LEU A 11 -24.46 -16.29 20.76
N ARG A 12 -24.95 -17.23 21.60
CA ARG A 12 -25.30 -16.91 22.99
C ARG A 12 -24.02 -16.58 23.76
N TRP A 13 -24.00 -15.43 24.41
CA TRP A 13 -22.96 -15.07 25.37
C TRP A 13 -22.90 -16.14 26.47
N ARG A 14 -21.83 -16.95 26.45
CA ARG A 14 -21.58 -17.98 27.46
C ARG A 14 -20.98 -17.30 28.71
N ARG A 15 -21.50 -17.61 29.90
CA ARG A 15 -21.03 -17.06 31.18
C ARG A 15 -19.56 -17.49 31.42
N ALA A 16 -18.75 -16.59 31.99
CA ALA A 16 -17.31 -16.77 32.20
C ALA A 16 -16.93 -18.10 32.88
N ASP A 17 -17.79 -18.61 33.76
CA ASP A 17 -17.57 -19.82 34.56
C ASP A 17 -17.46 -21.09 33.70
N ALA A 18 -18.06 -21.10 32.50
CA ALA A 18 -17.95 -22.21 31.57
C ALA A 18 -16.57 -22.25 30.86
N PHE A 19 -15.90 -21.10 30.70
CA PHE A 19 -14.56 -21.03 30.10
C PHE A 19 -13.49 -21.68 30.98
N ALA A 20 -13.67 -21.67 32.31
CA ALA A 20 -12.73 -22.30 33.23
C ALA A 20 -12.71 -23.83 33.09
N LYS A 21 -13.89 -24.45 32.92
CA LYS A 21 -14.04 -25.90 32.72
C LYS A 21 -13.53 -26.38 31.35
N ASP A 22 -13.67 -25.53 30.33
CA ASP A 22 -13.21 -25.84 28.97
C ASP A 22 -11.68 -25.69 28.81
N LYS A 23 -11.00 -24.99 29.72
CA LYS A 23 -9.55 -24.77 29.68
C LYS A 23 -8.74 -26.04 29.97
N GLU A 24 -9.26 -26.92 30.82
CA GLU A 24 -8.61 -28.18 31.19
C GLU A 24 -8.80 -29.27 30.12
N ILE A 25 -9.93 -29.25 29.40
CA ILE A 25 -10.25 -30.19 28.32
C ILE A 25 -9.73 -29.65 26.96
N GLY A 26 -9.50 -28.35 26.86
CA GLY A 26 -9.27 -27.61 25.61
C GLY A 26 -7.88 -27.71 25.01
N LEU A 27 -6.84 -28.12 25.74
CA LEU A 27 -5.46 -28.05 25.22
C LEU A 27 -5.19 -28.97 24.01
N ARG A 28 -6.00 -30.02 23.82
CA ARG A 28 -5.88 -30.95 22.66
C ARG A 28 -7.07 -30.92 21.71
N ALA A 29 -8.24 -30.45 22.14
CA ALA A 29 -9.48 -30.54 21.36
C ALA A 29 -10.03 -29.19 20.88
N SER A 30 -9.50 -28.05 21.34
CA SER A 30 -10.13 -26.74 21.06
C SER A 30 -9.83 -26.17 19.68
N ALA A 31 -8.82 -26.66 18.96
CA ALA A 31 -8.52 -26.16 17.61
C ALA A 31 -9.62 -26.51 16.58
N PHE A 32 -10.41 -27.57 16.82
CA PHE A 32 -11.48 -28.02 15.93
C PHE A 32 -12.89 -27.70 16.42
N LYS A 33 -13.03 -27.09 17.60
CA LYS A 33 -14.33 -26.82 18.24
C LYS A 33 -14.72 -25.35 18.29
N GLN A 34 -14.02 -24.50 17.53
CA GLN A 34 -14.47 -23.15 17.23
C GLN A 34 -15.32 -23.22 15.96
N GLY A 35 -16.59 -22.80 16.06
CA GLY A 35 -17.43 -22.62 14.88
C GLY A 35 -16.77 -21.61 13.96
N VAL A 36 -16.31 -22.06 12.80
CA VAL A 36 -15.70 -21.19 11.78
C VAL A 36 -16.84 -20.56 10.97
N LEU A 37 -16.70 -19.28 10.64
CA LEU A 37 -17.64 -18.62 9.73
C LEU A 37 -17.62 -19.32 8.37
N TYR A 38 -18.75 -19.35 7.68
CA TYR A 38 -18.86 -20.03 6.39
C TYR A 38 -17.84 -19.49 5.38
N GLU A 39 -17.63 -18.17 5.38
CA GLU A 39 -16.68 -17.48 4.52
C GLU A 39 -15.24 -17.92 4.79
N ASP A 40 -14.88 -18.05 6.06
CA ASP A 40 -13.55 -18.49 6.49
C ASP A 40 -13.32 -19.97 6.15
N ALA A 41 -14.35 -20.81 6.32
CA ALA A 41 -14.31 -22.21 5.92
C ALA A 41 -14.06 -22.33 4.40
N MET A 42 -14.83 -21.61 3.57
CA MET A 42 -14.63 -21.59 2.12
C MET A 42 -13.25 -21.03 1.71
N ALA A 43 -12.76 -19.99 2.39
CA ALA A 43 -11.43 -19.46 2.16
C ALA A 43 -10.33 -20.49 2.49
N SER A 44 -10.45 -21.22 3.60
CA SER A 44 -9.50 -22.28 3.97
C SER A 44 -9.46 -23.43 2.98
N VAL A 45 -10.62 -23.88 2.49
CA VAL A 45 -10.73 -24.90 1.45
C VAL A 45 -10.02 -24.44 0.17
N SER A 46 -10.22 -23.18 -0.23
CA SER A 46 -9.56 -22.62 -1.41
C SER A 46 -8.04 -22.58 -1.30
N ARG A 47 -7.50 -22.24 -0.11
CA ARG A 47 -6.06 -22.27 0.18
C ARG A 47 -5.51 -23.69 0.19
N ALA A 48 -6.27 -24.65 0.74
CA ALA A 48 -5.88 -26.06 0.75
C ALA A 48 -5.76 -26.63 -0.67
N PHE A 49 -6.66 -26.26 -1.59
CA PHE A 49 -6.53 -26.63 -3.00
C PHE A 49 -5.24 -26.12 -3.64
N VAL A 50 -4.87 -24.86 -3.40
CA VAL A 50 -3.60 -24.30 -3.90
C VAL A 50 -2.41 -25.04 -3.31
N GLY A 51 -2.43 -25.35 -2.01
CA GLY A 51 -1.39 -26.13 -1.34
C GLY A 51 -1.27 -27.56 -1.87
N MET A 52 -2.39 -28.21 -2.20
CA MET A 52 -2.41 -29.53 -2.83
C MET A 52 -1.76 -29.50 -4.23
N VAL A 53 -2.10 -28.49 -5.06
CA VAL A 53 -1.48 -28.33 -6.38
C VAL A 53 0.03 -28.10 -6.25
N TYR A 54 0.45 -27.29 -5.28
CA TYR A 54 1.87 -27.06 -4.97
C TYR A 54 2.59 -28.35 -4.59
N SER A 55 2.02 -29.15 -3.67
CA SER A 55 2.64 -30.40 -3.21
C SER A 55 2.79 -31.46 -4.31
N LEU A 56 1.89 -31.49 -5.29
CA LEU A 56 1.89 -32.52 -6.34
C LEU A 56 2.65 -32.08 -7.60
N HIS A 57 2.57 -30.81 -7.98
CA HIS A 57 3.04 -30.31 -9.28
C HIS A 57 4.07 -29.16 -9.16
N GLY A 58 4.43 -28.75 -7.95
CA GLY A 58 5.40 -27.69 -7.69
C GLY A 58 4.88 -26.26 -7.89
N MET A 59 5.77 -25.29 -7.69
CA MET A 59 5.43 -23.86 -7.62
C MET A 59 4.95 -23.26 -8.94
N LYS A 60 5.56 -23.64 -10.06
CA LYS A 60 5.16 -23.19 -11.40
C LYS A 60 3.70 -23.52 -11.72
N ALA A 61 3.28 -24.76 -11.48
CA ALA A 61 1.92 -25.22 -11.71
C ALA A 61 0.92 -24.52 -10.78
N ALA A 62 1.26 -24.37 -9.49
CA ALA A 62 0.44 -23.65 -8.52
C ALA A 62 0.21 -22.19 -8.93
N ARG A 63 1.26 -21.49 -9.41
CA ARG A 63 1.14 -20.10 -9.88
C ARG A 63 0.23 -19.98 -11.10
N GLN A 64 0.37 -20.88 -12.08
CA GLN A 64 -0.49 -20.90 -13.26
C GLN A 64 -1.94 -21.18 -12.89
N PHE A 65 -2.17 -22.11 -11.98
CA PHE A 65 -3.48 -22.43 -11.42
C PHE A 65 -4.12 -21.21 -10.73
N VAL A 66 -3.37 -20.49 -9.89
CA VAL A 66 -3.86 -19.29 -9.22
C VAL A 66 -4.20 -18.17 -10.21
N ARG A 67 -3.33 -17.95 -11.20
CA ARG A 67 -3.55 -16.95 -12.25
C ARG A 67 -4.80 -17.23 -13.06
N ALA A 68 -5.05 -18.49 -13.42
CA ALA A 68 -6.21 -18.87 -14.21
C ALA A 68 -7.54 -18.74 -13.43
N ASN A 69 -7.56 -19.08 -12.13
CA ASN A 69 -8.80 -19.17 -11.36
C ASN A 69 -9.15 -17.90 -10.56
N TRP A 70 -8.16 -17.16 -10.05
CA TRP A 70 -8.39 -15.97 -9.22
C TRP A 70 -8.03 -14.67 -9.93
N PHE A 71 -6.91 -14.60 -10.65
CA PHE A 71 -6.51 -13.36 -11.34
C PHE A 71 -7.18 -13.15 -12.71
N SER A 72 -8.01 -14.10 -13.16
CA SER A 72 -8.87 -13.92 -14.34
C SER A 72 -10.02 -12.92 -14.09
N ARG A 73 -10.31 -12.60 -12.82
CA ARG A 73 -11.39 -11.68 -12.44
C ARG A 73 -10.92 -10.24 -12.53
N LYS A 74 -11.73 -9.36 -13.11
CA LYS A 74 -11.47 -7.92 -13.14
C LYS A 74 -11.78 -7.33 -11.76
N ALA A 75 -10.76 -6.80 -11.09
CA ALA A 75 -10.92 -6.02 -9.86
C ALA A 75 -10.75 -4.52 -10.15
N GLN A 76 -11.66 -3.69 -9.65
CA GLN A 76 -11.56 -2.23 -9.74
C GLN A 76 -10.60 -1.74 -8.64
N VAL A 77 -9.30 -1.80 -8.91
CA VAL A 77 -8.24 -1.44 -7.93
C VAL A 77 -8.27 0.04 -7.57
N GLY A 78 -8.73 0.91 -8.49
CA GLY A 78 -8.78 2.35 -8.26
C GLY A 78 -9.69 2.78 -7.11
N ASP A 79 -10.75 2.02 -6.84
CA ASP A 79 -11.70 2.31 -5.76
C ASP A 79 -11.17 1.85 -4.39
N LEU A 80 -10.19 0.95 -4.38
CA LEU A 80 -9.53 0.49 -3.16
C LEU A 80 -8.52 1.51 -2.65
N LEU A 81 -8.04 2.41 -3.52
CA LEU A 81 -7.12 3.48 -3.16
C LEU A 81 -7.88 4.60 -2.43
N LYS A 82 -7.75 4.60 -1.11
CA LYS A 82 -8.27 5.64 -0.21
C LYS A 82 -7.12 6.45 0.37
N PHE A 83 -7.21 7.77 0.23
CA PHE A 83 -6.22 8.69 0.76
C PHE A 83 -6.85 9.51 1.88
N THR A 84 -6.16 9.64 3.02
CA THR A 84 -6.60 10.49 4.14
C THR A 84 -6.21 11.96 3.90
N ASN A 85 -5.00 12.18 3.38
CA ASN A 85 -4.49 13.50 3.01
C ASN A 85 -3.69 13.42 1.69
N PRO A 86 -4.35 13.60 0.53
CA PRO A 86 -3.71 13.39 -0.77
C PRO A 86 -2.64 14.43 -1.09
N PHE A 87 -2.73 15.65 -0.53
CA PHE A 87 -1.70 16.67 -0.71
C PHE A 87 -0.36 16.24 -0.10
N LEU A 88 -0.38 15.77 1.16
CA LEU A 88 0.84 15.33 1.84
C LEU A 88 1.44 14.10 1.16
N VAL A 89 0.62 13.09 0.87
CA VAL A 89 1.08 11.88 0.18
C VAL A 89 1.72 12.26 -1.15
N LEU A 90 1.06 13.08 -1.96
CA LEU A 90 1.61 13.54 -3.25
C LEU A 90 2.91 14.33 -3.09
N LYS A 91 3.02 15.19 -2.08
CA LYS A 91 4.25 15.93 -1.77
C LYS A 91 5.40 14.98 -1.44
N TYR A 92 5.16 13.95 -0.62
CA TYR A 92 6.19 12.96 -0.27
C TYR A 92 6.57 12.09 -1.46
N THR A 93 5.61 11.63 -2.25
CA THR A 93 5.87 10.87 -3.49
C THR A 93 6.70 11.70 -4.47
N LEU A 94 6.37 12.98 -4.69
CA LEU A 94 7.17 13.86 -5.55
C LEU A 94 8.57 14.11 -4.99
N ALA A 95 8.71 14.28 -3.68
CA ALA A 95 10.02 14.45 -3.04
C ALA A 95 10.91 13.21 -3.21
N LYS A 96 10.33 12.00 -3.13
CA LYS A 96 11.01 10.72 -3.40
C LYS A 96 11.59 10.66 -4.81
N TYR A 97 10.90 11.24 -5.80
CA TYR A 97 11.35 11.34 -7.18
C TYR A 97 12.13 12.62 -7.51
N HIS A 98 12.53 13.39 -6.50
CA HIS A 98 13.24 14.66 -6.67
C HIS A 98 12.52 15.66 -7.59
N ARG A 99 11.19 15.64 -7.58
CA ARG A 99 10.34 16.58 -8.30
C ARG A 99 9.97 17.77 -7.42
N GLU A 100 9.53 18.84 -8.06
CA GLU A 100 9.02 20.02 -7.38
C GLU A 100 7.76 19.70 -6.56
N PRO A 101 7.51 20.40 -5.44
CA PRO A 101 6.32 20.18 -4.64
C PRO A 101 5.05 20.50 -5.45
N PRO A 102 3.92 19.83 -5.14
CA PRO A 102 2.68 20.01 -5.87
C PRO A 102 2.07 21.39 -5.58
N VAL A 103 1.57 22.04 -6.63
CA VAL A 103 0.87 23.33 -6.57
C VAL A 103 -0.49 23.20 -7.24
N ALA A 104 -1.56 23.51 -6.51
CA ALA A 104 -2.90 23.53 -7.05
C ALA A 104 -3.16 24.85 -7.82
N ARG A 105 -3.69 24.75 -9.04
CA ARG A 105 -4.07 25.91 -9.86
C ARG A 105 -5.52 25.80 -10.31
N LEU A 106 -6.27 26.89 -10.17
CA LEU A 106 -7.64 26.98 -10.67
C LEU A 106 -7.61 27.08 -12.21
N LEU A 107 -8.30 26.15 -12.89
CA LEU A 107 -8.39 26.11 -14.34
C LEU A 107 -9.65 26.81 -14.84
N ARG A 108 -10.79 26.48 -14.22
CA ARG A 108 -12.10 27.05 -14.57
C ARG A 108 -12.94 27.19 -13.30
N GLU A 109 -13.72 28.25 -13.23
CA GLU A 109 -14.76 28.41 -12.21
C GLU A 109 -16.07 28.83 -12.86
N SER A 110 -17.19 28.32 -12.32
CA SER A 110 -18.53 28.70 -12.74
C SER A 110 -19.43 28.84 -11.50
N GLY A 111 -20.27 29.87 -11.49
CA GLY A 111 -21.27 30.07 -10.43
C GLY A 111 -20.66 30.30 -9.04
N SER A 112 -19.55 31.02 -8.91
CA SER A 112 -18.84 31.25 -7.63
C SER A 112 -19.73 31.83 -6.52
N ALA A 113 -20.76 32.61 -6.89
CA ALA A 113 -21.77 33.16 -5.97
C ALA A 113 -23.10 32.37 -5.93
N SER A 114 -23.16 31.20 -6.57
CA SER A 114 -24.33 30.33 -6.62
C SER A 114 -24.22 29.19 -5.61
N ALA A 115 -25.37 28.63 -5.20
CA ALA A 115 -25.43 27.43 -4.36
C ALA A 115 -24.79 26.20 -5.05
N THR A 116 -24.76 26.19 -6.38
CA THR A 116 -24.19 25.13 -7.22
C THR A 116 -22.96 25.63 -7.98
N ALA A 117 -21.98 26.14 -7.25
CA ALA A 117 -20.67 26.49 -7.79
C ALA A 117 -19.92 25.24 -8.28
N ILE A 118 -19.13 25.38 -9.35
CA ILE A 118 -18.24 24.34 -9.86
C ILE A 118 -16.85 24.94 -10.05
N PHE A 119 -15.85 24.34 -9.40
CA PHE A 119 -14.45 24.71 -9.52
C PHE A 119 -13.68 23.53 -10.12
N VAL A 120 -12.93 23.78 -11.19
CA VAL A 120 -12.03 22.82 -11.81
C VAL A 120 -10.60 23.21 -11.46
N VAL A 121 -9.88 22.33 -10.78
CA VAL A 121 -8.53 22.56 -10.27
C VAL A 121 -7.59 21.51 -10.85
N GLY A 122 -6.42 21.95 -11.30
CA GLY A 122 -5.32 21.08 -11.69
C GLY A 122 -4.23 21.05 -10.62
N SER A 123 -3.68 19.87 -10.35
CA SER A 123 -2.48 19.70 -9.53
C SER A 123 -1.25 19.71 -10.44
N TYR A 124 -0.32 20.63 -10.20
CA TYR A 124 0.89 20.81 -11.01
C TYR A 124 2.16 20.52 -10.22
N SER A 125 3.20 20.00 -10.88
CA SER A 125 4.58 20.03 -10.40
C SER A 125 5.38 20.86 -11.41
N GLY A 126 5.72 22.09 -11.05
CA GLY A 126 6.33 23.06 -11.96
C GLY A 126 5.40 23.45 -13.13
N SER A 127 5.76 23.00 -14.33
CA SER A 127 4.97 23.18 -15.56
C SER A 127 4.07 21.98 -15.88
N LEU A 128 4.31 20.80 -15.31
CA LEU A 128 3.60 19.56 -15.63
C LEU A 128 2.30 19.44 -14.84
N LYS A 129 1.17 19.21 -15.53
CA LYS A 129 -0.12 18.88 -14.91
C LYS A 129 -0.16 17.40 -14.55
N LEU A 130 -0.20 17.09 -13.25
CA LEU A 130 -0.25 15.72 -12.72
C LEU A 130 -1.68 15.17 -12.67
N GLY A 131 -2.64 16.00 -12.29
CA GLY A 131 -4.03 15.60 -12.12
C GLY A 131 -4.99 16.77 -12.28
N GLU A 132 -6.27 16.47 -12.46
CA GLU A 132 -7.35 17.45 -12.62
C GLU A 132 -8.63 16.91 -12.01
N ALA A 133 -9.32 17.73 -11.23
CA ALA A 133 -10.62 17.36 -10.68
C ALA A 133 -11.54 18.56 -10.51
N PHE A 134 -12.82 18.27 -10.29
CA PHE A 134 -13.85 19.26 -10.01
C PHE A 134 -14.47 19.07 -8.63
N GLY A 135 -14.95 20.17 -8.06
CA GLY A 135 -15.64 20.19 -6.78
C GLY A 135 -16.55 21.40 -6.63
N THR A 136 -17.44 21.35 -5.64
CA THR A 136 -18.35 22.45 -5.30
C THR A 136 -17.67 23.55 -4.48
N SER A 137 -16.45 23.29 -4.00
CA SER A 137 -15.59 24.25 -3.30
C SER A 137 -14.15 24.13 -3.82
N LYS A 138 -13.40 25.23 -3.79
CA LYS A 138 -11.98 25.27 -4.19
C LYS A 138 -11.16 24.22 -3.43
N LYS A 139 -11.36 24.09 -2.11
CA LYS A 139 -10.67 23.11 -1.25
C LYS A 139 -11.03 21.66 -1.61
N MET A 140 -12.28 21.41 -2.01
CA MET A 140 -12.75 20.08 -2.42
C MET A 140 -12.19 19.69 -3.78
N ALA A 141 -12.17 20.64 -4.73
CA ALA A 141 -11.58 20.43 -6.05
C ALA A 141 -10.06 20.20 -5.95
N GLU A 142 -9.36 20.96 -5.11
CA GLU A 142 -7.94 20.77 -4.79
C GLU A 142 -7.65 19.38 -4.23
N TYR A 143 -8.37 18.97 -3.18
CA TYR A 143 -8.24 17.64 -2.58
C TYR A 143 -8.37 16.54 -3.65
N ARG A 144 -9.42 16.62 -4.47
CA ARG A 144 -9.69 15.64 -5.53
C ARG A 144 -8.65 15.68 -6.64
N ALA A 145 -8.08 16.85 -6.94
CA ALA A 145 -7.05 16.98 -7.98
C ALA A 145 -5.74 16.31 -7.56
N HIS A 146 -5.38 16.39 -6.27
CA HIS A 146 -4.26 15.64 -5.71
C HIS A 146 -4.54 14.13 -5.66
N GLU A 147 -5.76 13.73 -5.31
CA GLU A 147 -6.20 12.33 -5.33
C GLU A 147 -6.15 11.74 -6.75
N ASP A 148 -6.64 12.48 -7.76
CA ASP A 148 -6.55 12.08 -9.16
C ASP A 148 -5.08 11.96 -9.63
N ALA A 149 -4.22 12.90 -9.22
CA ALA A 149 -2.77 12.80 -9.50
C ALA A 149 -2.16 11.52 -8.90
N LEU A 150 -2.48 11.18 -7.64
CA LEU A 150 -1.99 9.95 -7.00
C LEU A 150 -2.54 8.70 -7.69
N ARG A 151 -3.83 8.66 -8.01
CA ARG A 151 -4.43 7.54 -8.75
C ARG A 151 -3.74 7.34 -10.09
N ARG A 152 -3.43 8.40 -10.82
CA ARG A 152 -2.67 8.31 -12.09
C ARG A 152 -1.27 7.77 -11.88
N ILE A 153 -0.57 8.17 -10.83
CA ILE A 153 0.77 7.66 -10.51
C ILE A 153 0.73 6.16 -10.19
N TYR A 154 -0.21 5.71 -9.35
CA TYR A 154 -0.27 4.30 -8.92
C TYR A 154 -0.94 3.36 -9.92
N LEU A 155 -1.90 3.84 -10.70
CA LEU A 155 -2.67 3.03 -11.65
C LEU A 155 -2.16 3.17 -13.08
N SER A 156 -1.19 4.05 -13.35
CA SER A 156 -0.56 4.08 -14.66
C SER A 156 0.04 2.70 -14.91
N PRO A 157 -0.33 2.02 -16.02
CA PRO A 157 0.45 0.88 -16.45
C PRO A 157 1.89 1.39 -16.61
N GLY A 158 2.84 0.72 -15.95
CA GLY A 158 4.25 1.13 -15.99
C GLY A 158 4.68 1.41 -17.43
N HIS A 159 5.48 2.47 -17.61
CA HIS A 159 6.10 2.78 -18.89
C HIS A 159 6.81 1.52 -19.42
N GLU A 160 6.81 1.30 -20.73
CA GLU A 160 7.20 0.02 -21.35
C GLU A 160 8.64 -0.44 -21.03
N GLU A 161 9.43 0.38 -20.38
CA GLU A 161 10.80 0.08 -19.94
C GLU A 161 10.82 -0.78 -18.66
N ASP A 162 9.77 -0.76 -17.84
CA ASP A 162 9.53 -1.76 -16.79
C ASP A 162 8.83 -3.02 -17.33
N ARG A 163 8.43 -3.02 -18.60
CA ARG A 163 7.81 -4.19 -19.28
C ARG A 163 8.83 -5.28 -19.58
N GLY A 164 10.13 -4.94 -19.58
CA GLY A 164 11.25 -5.89 -19.52
C GLY A 164 11.35 -6.66 -18.20
N LEU A 165 10.55 -6.29 -17.18
CA LEU A 165 10.49 -6.94 -15.87
C LEU A 165 9.21 -7.76 -15.64
N GLY A 166 8.47 -8.15 -16.69
CA GLY A 166 7.43 -9.17 -16.50
C GLY A 166 6.37 -9.42 -17.57
N SER A 167 6.55 -9.00 -18.83
CA SER A 167 5.52 -9.21 -19.88
C SER A 167 5.81 -10.30 -20.92
N SER A 168 6.83 -11.12 -20.76
CA SER A 168 6.97 -12.36 -21.51
C SER A 168 7.70 -13.38 -20.64
N SER A 169 7.04 -14.51 -20.34
CA SER A 169 7.62 -15.78 -19.85
C SER A 169 8.51 -15.87 -18.61
N GLU A 170 9.08 -14.81 -18.04
CA GLU A 170 10.14 -14.94 -17.04
C GLU A 170 9.74 -14.31 -15.69
N PHE A 171 9.11 -15.09 -14.80
CA PHE A 171 9.47 -14.95 -13.39
C PHE A 171 10.84 -15.61 -13.27
N PRO A 172 11.89 -14.97 -12.67
CA PRO A 172 13.10 -15.72 -12.36
C PRO A 172 12.66 -16.93 -11.55
N ALA A 173 13.08 -18.12 -11.98
CA ALA A 173 12.74 -19.37 -11.29
C ALA A 173 13.03 -19.15 -9.81
N LEU A 174 11.98 -19.21 -8.99
CA LEU A 174 12.19 -19.10 -7.54
C LEU A 174 13.12 -20.25 -7.15
N PRO A 175 13.95 -20.12 -6.11
CA PRO A 175 14.77 -21.24 -5.64
C PRO A 175 13.94 -22.51 -5.32
N SER A 176 12.63 -22.36 -5.08
CA SER A 176 11.63 -23.43 -4.94
C SER A 176 11.12 -24.05 -6.26
N ASP A 177 11.38 -23.44 -7.42
CA ASP A 177 11.03 -24.01 -8.74
C ASP A 177 11.95 -25.19 -9.13
N THR A 178 13.06 -25.39 -8.42
CA THR A 178 13.86 -26.63 -8.45
C THR A 178 13.62 -27.38 -7.14
N LEU A 179 13.30 -28.67 -7.20
CA LEU A 179 13.00 -29.57 -6.06
C LEU A 179 14.14 -29.77 -5.04
N ILE A 180 15.11 -28.87 -5.02
CA ILE A 180 16.23 -28.84 -4.08
C ILE A 180 16.02 -27.56 -3.28
N GLU A 181 15.44 -27.66 -2.09
CA GLU A 181 15.44 -26.52 -1.17
C GLU A 181 16.88 -26.35 -0.66
N PRO A 182 17.61 -25.27 -1.00
CA PRO A 182 18.80 -24.94 -0.25
C PRO A 182 18.35 -24.49 1.15
N GLU A 183 18.67 -25.29 2.15
CA GLU A 183 18.58 -24.97 3.57
C GLU A 183 18.96 -23.49 3.80
N GLY A 184 18.01 -22.64 4.20
CA GLY A 184 18.26 -21.27 4.64
C GLY A 184 17.78 -20.11 3.75
N TYR A 185 17.02 -20.33 2.67
CA TYR A 185 16.50 -19.21 1.86
C TYR A 185 15.26 -18.54 2.48
N MET A 186 15.47 -17.44 3.21
CA MET A 186 14.38 -16.60 3.72
C MET A 186 13.88 -15.66 2.61
N TYR A 187 12.66 -15.88 2.11
CA TYR A 187 12.03 -15.01 1.11
C TYR A 187 11.78 -13.61 1.72
N ASN A 188 12.62 -12.64 1.35
CA ASN A 188 12.35 -11.23 1.57
C ASN A 188 11.57 -10.70 0.37
N ALA A 189 10.29 -10.37 0.57
CA ALA A 189 9.52 -9.67 -0.45
C ALA A 189 10.24 -8.35 -0.80
N PRO A 190 10.43 -8.04 -2.09
CA PRO A 190 11.01 -6.76 -2.49
C PRO A 190 10.09 -5.64 -1.98
N ARG A 191 10.66 -4.67 -1.25
CA ARG A 191 9.92 -3.47 -0.79
C ARG A 191 9.41 -2.73 -2.02
N MET A 192 8.10 -2.76 -2.24
CA MET A 192 7.48 -2.13 -3.39
C MET A 192 7.29 -0.64 -3.14
N LEU A 193 7.10 0.09 -4.25
CA LEU A 193 6.99 1.54 -4.31
C LEU A 193 6.01 2.14 -3.28
N GLY A 194 4.95 1.39 -2.93
CA GLY A 194 3.89 1.81 -2.03
C GLY A 194 3.99 1.35 -0.57
N ASP A 195 4.95 0.50 -0.19
CA ASP A 195 4.97 -0.09 1.17
C ASP A 195 5.23 0.96 2.26
N LEU A 196 5.98 2.03 1.94
CA LEU A 196 6.19 3.16 2.86
C LEU A 196 5.02 4.15 2.86
N GLU A 197 4.33 4.30 1.73
CA GLU A 197 3.28 5.32 1.54
C GLU A 197 1.91 4.86 2.04
N VAL A 198 1.64 3.55 1.99
CA VAL A 198 0.40 2.94 2.49
C VAL A 198 0.38 2.93 4.02
N ASP A 199 1.51 2.59 4.66
CA ASP A 199 1.65 2.66 6.12
C ASP A 199 1.57 4.11 6.63
N GLU A 200 2.15 5.07 5.90
CA GLU A 200 2.11 6.49 6.28
C GLU A 200 0.78 7.18 5.93
N GLY A 201 0.10 6.77 4.86
CA GLY A 201 -1.19 7.32 4.41
C GLY A 201 -2.41 6.80 5.18
N SER A 202 -2.28 5.61 5.79
CA SER A 202 -3.31 4.94 6.60
C SER A 202 -3.23 5.30 8.11
N ALA A 203 -2.18 6.00 8.54
CA ALA A 203 -1.98 6.34 9.95
C ALA A 203 -3.04 7.34 10.46
N PRO A 204 -3.85 7.00 11.48
CA PRO A 204 -4.98 7.83 11.92
C PRO A 204 -4.58 9.09 12.71
N ASN A 205 -3.32 9.20 13.17
CA ASN A 205 -2.90 10.25 14.10
C ASN A 205 -1.53 10.86 13.76
N ARG A 206 -1.50 11.84 12.85
CA ARG A 206 -0.44 12.88 12.85
C ARG A 206 -1.10 14.25 12.80
N SER A 207 -1.18 14.90 13.96
CA SER A 207 -1.42 16.33 14.02
C SER A 207 -0.36 17.05 13.20
N ALA A 208 -0.78 17.96 12.32
CA ALA A 208 0.01 18.65 11.29
C ALA A 208 1.40 19.19 11.74
N ARG A 209 1.61 19.44 13.04
CA ARG A 209 2.89 19.96 13.57
C ARG A 209 4.07 18.98 13.58
N MET A 210 3.86 17.65 13.66
CA MET A 210 4.98 16.70 13.71
C MET A 210 5.51 16.28 12.32
N ALA A 211 4.69 16.40 11.27
CA ALA A 211 5.11 16.13 9.90
C ALA A 211 6.16 17.15 9.42
N ASP A 212 5.98 18.42 9.81
CA ASP A 212 6.91 19.50 9.49
C ASP A 212 8.26 19.31 10.20
N GLN A 213 8.30 18.83 11.44
CA GLN A 213 9.55 18.60 12.19
C GLN A 213 10.43 17.52 11.53
N SER A 214 9.85 16.37 11.18
CA SER A 214 10.60 15.31 10.48
C SER A 214 11.08 15.73 9.08
N PHE A 215 10.37 16.65 8.43
CA PHE A 215 10.74 17.16 7.12
C PHE A 215 11.82 18.25 7.20
N GLU A 216 11.74 19.15 8.18
CA GLU A 216 12.82 20.09 8.50
C GLU A 216 14.10 19.33 8.85
N ASP A 217 14.02 18.23 9.62
CA ASP A 217 15.19 17.41 9.93
C ASP A 217 15.80 16.75 8.67
N VAL A 218 14.98 16.28 7.73
CA VAL A 218 15.44 15.73 6.44
C VAL A 218 16.04 16.82 5.54
N LEU A 219 15.47 18.03 5.52
CA LEU A 219 16.01 19.17 4.78
C LEU A 219 17.29 19.72 5.41
N LEU A 220 17.37 19.77 6.74
CA LEU A 220 18.55 20.19 7.49
C LEU A 220 19.69 19.19 7.29
N ALA A 221 19.40 17.89 7.32
CA ALA A 221 20.38 16.85 6.98
C ALA A 221 20.89 17.01 5.54
N ARG A 222 20.03 17.41 4.58
CA ARG A 222 20.43 17.70 3.19
C ARG A 222 21.31 18.94 3.09
N ARG A 223 20.98 20.01 3.81
CA ARG A 223 21.77 21.25 3.87
C ARG A 223 23.16 20.99 4.48
N GLN A 224 23.22 20.24 5.56
CA GLN A 224 24.46 19.86 6.22
C GLN A 224 25.35 19.00 5.30
N ASN A 225 24.77 18.02 4.61
CA ASN A 225 25.52 17.21 3.64
C ASN A 225 26.04 18.02 2.44
N SER A 226 25.29 19.02 1.96
CA SER A 226 25.78 19.93 0.91
C SER A 226 26.92 20.82 1.40
N LEU A 227 26.85 21.32 2.64
CA LEU A 227 27.91 22.12 3.26
C LEU A 227 29.17 21.31 3.52
N LEU A 228 29.03 20.06 3.97
CA LEU A 228 30.17 19.15 4.17
C LEU A 228 30.85 18.84 2.84
N LYS A 229 30.09 18.58 1.78
CA LYS A 229 30.64 18.40 0.42
C LYS A 229 31.36 19.66 -0.07
N PHE A 230 30.78 20.84 0.16
CA PHE A 230 31.38 22.12 -0.22
C PHE A 230 32.69 22.40 0.53
N ASN A 231 32.69 22.22 1.86
CA ASN A 231 33.89 22.39 2.68
C ASN A 231 34.99 21.38 2.30
N LYS A 232 34.64 20.14 2.00
CA LYS A 232 35.58 19.13 1.49
C LYS A 232 36.18 19.55 0.16
N THR A 233 35.37 20.08 -0.76
CA THR A 233 35.90 20.62 -2.04
C THR A 233 36.76 21.87 -1.89
N ILE A 234 36.58 22.67 -0.83
CA ILE A 234 37.48 23.80 -0.52
C ILE A 234 38.80 23.27 0.05
N ALA A 235 38.75 22.30 0.95
CA ALA A 235 39.94 21.67 1.52
C ALA A 235 40.79 20.98 0.44
N ASP A 236 40.16 20.29 -0.51
CA ASP A 236 40.85 19.64 -1.63
C ASP A 236 41.49 20.66 -2.61
N ARG A 237 41.03 21.91 -2.64
CA ARG A 237 41.61 22.99 -3.48
C ARG A 237 42.79 23.69 -2.85
N HIS A 238 42.97 23.58 -1.53
CA HIS A 238 44.13 24.09 -0.81
C HIS A 238 44.88 22.93 -0.15
N PRO A 239 45.77 22.22 -0.89
CA PRO A 239 46.68 21.29 -0.24
C PRO A 239 47.55 22.08 0.73
N THR A 240 47.42 21.80 2.03
CA THR A 240 48.29 22.33 3.06
C THR A 240 49.73 22.01 2.69
N PRO A 241 50.67 22.98 2.68
CA PRO A 241 52.07 22.65 2.50
C PRO A 241 52.52 21.79 3.68
N SER A 242 52.98 20.57 3.38
CA SER A 242 53.58 19.66 4.35
C SER A 242 54.80 20.31 5.00
N PRO A 243 55.05 20.07 6.30
CA PRO A 243 56.17 20.66 7.02
C PRO A 243 57.54 20.22 6.47
#